data_AF-A0A5B7UVV4-F1
#
_entry.id   AF-A0A5B7UVV4-F1
#
_cell.length_a   1.000
_cell.length_b   1.000
_cell.length_c   1.000
_cell.angle_alpha   90.00
_cell.angle_beta   90.00
_cell.angle_gamma   90.00
#
_symmetry.space_group_name_H-M   'P 1'
#
loop_
_entity.id
_entity.type
_entity.pdbx_description
1 polymer ?
#
loop_
_entity_poly.entity_id
_entity_poly.type
_entity_poly.pdbx_seq_one_letter_code
_entity_poly.pdbx_strand_id
1 'polypeptide(L)'
;MLSTMQDVPLTVTRILNHGETVHGTSQVTTWTGDGAPQRRSFREIGARAAQLAHALRDDLGVSDDERVATFMCDNLCKTLGQ
;
A
#
# COMPACT_ATOMS: atom_id res chain seq x y z
N MET A 1 24.89 -9.38 -28.18
CA MET A 1 24.83 -7.90 -28.17
C MET A 1 23.58 -7.52 -27.38
N LEU A 2 23.70 -6.66 -26.36
CA LEU A 2 22.56 -6.23 -25.55
C LEU A 2 21.84 -5.04 -26.22
N SER A 3 20.54 -4.91 -25.98
CA SER A 3 19.68 -3.86 -26.55
C SER A 3 19.94 -2.49 -25.89
N THR A 4 19.49 -1.41 -26.54
CA THR A 4 19.50 -0.03 -25.99
C THR A 4 18.23 0.33 -25.23
N MET A 5 17.33 -0.63 -24.98
CA MET A 5 16.15 -0.39 -24.15
C MET A 5 16.55 -0.09 -22.70
N GLN A 6 15.71 0.69 -22.03
CA GLN A 6 15.92 1.05 -20.63
C GLN A 6 15.74 -0.18 -19.73
N ASP A 7 16.79 -0.53 -18.98
CA ASP A 7 16.70 -1.55 -17.93
C ASP A 7 16.14 -0.92 -16.66
N VAL A 8 14.87 -1.21 -16.40
CA VAL A 8 14.14 -0.71 -15.24
C VAL A 8 13.44 -1.89 -14.55
N PRO A 9 13.67 -2.09 -13.23
CA PRO A 9 13.07 -3.21 -12.53
C PRO A 9 11.56 -3.04 -12.35
N LEU A 10 10.82 -4.14 -12.52
CA LEU A 10 9.37 -4.22 -12.35
C LEU A 10 9.01 -4.45 -10.88
N THR A 11 9.01 -3.39 -10.08
CA THR A 11 8.72 -3.46 -8.65
C THR A 11 7.30 -2.99 -8.31
N VAL A 12 6.70 -3.58 -7.27
CA VAL A 12 5.39 -3.16 -6.74
C VAL A 12 5.44 -1.71 -6.26
N THR A 13 6.56 -1.29 -5.64
CA THR A 13 6.78 0.11 -5.22
C THR A 13 6.63 1.09 -6.39
N ARG A 14 7.03 0.70 -7.61
CA ARG A 14 6.91 1.57 -8.78
C ARG A 14 5.46 1.80 -9.21
N ILE A 15 4.58 0.82 -8.99
CA ILE A 15 3.13 0.98 -9.19
C ILE A 15 2.58 2.01 -8.21
N LEU A 16 2.94 1.88 -6.92
CA LEU A 16 2.51 2.83 -5.88
C LEU A 16 3.02 4.25 -6.16
N ASN A 17 4.30 4.40 -6.52
CA ASN A 17 4.91 5.69 -6.85
C ASN A 17 4.22 6.35 -8.05
N HIS A 18 3.85 5.57 -9.07
CA HIS A 18 3.09 6.08 -10.20
C HIS A 18 1.70 6.57 -9.77
N GLY A 19 0.99 5.79 -8.95
CA GLY A 19 -0.32 6.16 -8.40
C GLY A 19 -0.26 7.45 -7.56
N GLU A 20 0.76 7.61 -6.71
CA GLU A 20 0.97 8.82 -5.92
C GLU A 20 1.31 10.05 -6.79
N THR A 21 2.12 9.87 -7.83
CA THR A 21 2.59 10.97 -8.68
C THR A 21 1.53 11.43 -9.67
N VAL A 22 0.91 10.49 -10.38
CA VAL A 22 -0.02 10.78 -11.48
C VAL A 22 -1.47 10.90 -10.99
N HIS A 23 -1.85 10.09 -9.99
CA HIS A 23 -3.21 10.02 -9.46
C HIS A 23 -3.30 10.46 -8.00
N GLY A 24 -2.36 11.30 -7.55
CA GLY A 24 -2.21 11.63 -6.12
C GLY A 24 -3.46 12.19 -5.45
N THR A 25 -4.37 12.84 -6.19
CA THR A 25 -5.64 13.38 -5.66
C THR A 25 -6.82 12.40 -5.73
N SER A 26 -6.68 11.29 -6.47
CA SER A 26 -7.71 10.27 -6.62
C SER A 26 -8.01 9.63 -5.26
N GLN A 27 -9.31 9.46 -4.98
CA GLN A 27 -9.82 9.03 -3.68
C GLN A 27 -9.99 7.51 -3.63
N VAL A 28 -9.42 6.89 -2.59
CA VAL A 28 -9.69 5.53 -2.14
C VAL A 28 -10.67 5.61 -0.99
N THR A 29 -11.86 5.02 -1.19
CA THR A 29 -12.92 4.98 -0.17
C THR A 29 -13.00 3.58 0.41
N THR A 30 -12.74 3.48 1.70
CA THR A 30 -12.76 2.23 2.47
C THR A 30 -14.00 2.21 3.35
N TRP A 31 -14.82 1.16 3.25
CA TRP A 31 -15.98 0.99 4.11
C TRP A 31 -15.57 0.31 5.41
N THR A 32 -15.80 0.99 6.55
CA THR A 32 -15.35 0.52 7.87
C THR A 32 -16.42 -0.14 8.73
N GLY A 33 -17.59 -0.48 8.16
CA GLY A 33 -18.65 -1.22 8.86
C GLY A 33 -19.54 -0.33 9.74
N ASP A 34 -18.96 0.56 10.54
CA ASP A 34 -19.69 1.50 11.38
C ASP A 34 -19.36 2.95 10.98
N GLY A 35 -20.39 3.77 10.73
CA GLY A 35 -20.26 5.21 10.45
C GLY A 35 -19.91 5.60 9.00
N ALA A 36 -19.36 6.81 8.82
CA ALA A 36 -19.03 7.34 7.50
C ALA A 36 -17.82 6.63 6.87
N PRO A 37 -17.80 6.37 5.55
CA PRO A 37 -16.67 5.76 4.86
C PRO A 37 -15.38 6.55 5.09
N GLN A 38 -14.28 5.84 5.33
CA GLN A 38 -12.97 6.47 5.36
C GLN A 38 -12.52 6.77 3.94
N ARG A 39 -12.08 8.01 3.71
CA ARG A 39 -11.57 8.46 2.40
C ARG A 39 -10.15 8.92 2.55
N ARG A 40 -9.28 8.48 1.64
CA ARG A 40 -7.88 8.90 1.55
C ARG A 40 -7.49 9.06 0.09
N SER A 41 -6.57 9.96 -0.16
CA SER A 41 -5.95 10.12 -1.47
C SER A 41 -4.82 9.11 -1.70
N PHE A 42 -4.48 8.82 -2.96
CA PHE A 42 -3.32 7.98 -3.27
C PHE A 42 -2.01 8.53 -2.70
N ARG A 43 -1.87 9.87 -2.62
CA ARG A 43 -0.70 10.50 -1.98
C ARG A 43 -0.60 10.19 -0.50
N GLU A 44 -1.71 10.25 0.23
CA GLU A 44 -1.71 9.90 1.66
C GLU A 44 -1.44 8.41 1.89
N ILE A 45 -1.89 7.55 0.98
CA ILE A 45 -1.60 6.11 1.03
C ILE A 45 -0.10 5.85 0.80
N GLY A 46 0.50 6.49 -0.22
CA GLY A 46 1.94 6.39 -0.51
C GLY A 46 2.80 6.80 0.69
N ALA A 47 2.51 7.98 1.26
CA ALA A 47 3.22 8.47 2.44
C ALA A 47 3.12 7.51 3.65
N ARG A 48 1.94 6.92 3.89
CA ARG A 48 1.75 5.95 4.99
C ARG A 48 2.42 4.61 4.74
N ALA A 49 2.42 4.14 3.50
CA ALA A 49 3.12 2.91 3.13
C ALA A 49 4.63 3.07 3.35
N ALA A 50 5.19 4.22 2.99
CA ALA A 50 6.59 4.54 3.26
C ALA A 50 6.89 4.58 4.76
N GLN A 51 6.05 5.24 5.57
CA GLN A 51 6.19 5.26 7.03
C GLN A 51 6.18 3.86 7.64
N LEU A 52 5.25 2.99 7.20
CA LEU A 52 5.17 1.61 7.66
C LEU A 52 6.43 0.82 7.25
N ALA A 53 6.91 0.98 6.02
CA ALA A 53 8.12 0.30 5.56
C ALA A 53 9.36 0.70 6.38
N HIS A 54 9.50 1.98 6.73
CA HIS A 54 10.56 2.44 7.63
C HIS A 54 10.43 1.84 9.02
N ALA A 55 9.25 1.88 9.63
CA ALA A 55 9.04 1.29 10.96
C ALA A 55 9.30 -0.23 10.97
N LEU A 56 8.90 -0.95 9.92
CA LEU A 56 9.17 -2.39 9.81
C LEU A 56 10.68 -2.68 9.79
N ARG A 57 11.44 -1.90 9.03
CA ARG A 57 12.88 -2.07 8.90
C ARG A 57 13.65 -1.61 10.13
N ASP A 58 13.35 -0.41 10.61
CA ASP A 58 14.17 0.29 11.61
C ASP A 58 13.77 -0.08 13.04
N ASP A 59 12.47 -0.20 13.32
CA ASP A 59 11.96 -0.46 14.68
C ASP A 59 11.70 -1.95 14.95
N LEU A 60 11.21 -2.68 13.94
CA LEU A 60 10.86 -4.10 14.07
C LEU A 60 11.93 -5.05 13.52
N GLY A 61 12.97 -4.51 12.87
CA GLY A 61 14.12 -5.28 12.40
C GLY A 61 13.82 -6.23 11.24
N VAL A 62 12.73 -6.00 10.49
CA VAL A 62 12.36 -6.84 9.34
C VAL A 62 13.41 -6.70 8.25
N SER A 63 14.03 -7.82 7.89
CA SER A 63 15.08 -7.89 6.87
C SER A 63 14.55 -8.36 5.51
N ASP A 64 15.41 -8.37 4.50
CA ASP A 64 15.00 -8.68 3.13
C ASP A 64 14.39 -10.10 3.04
N ASP A 65 13.39 -10.24 2.16
CA ASP A 65 12.52 -11.42 1.96
C ASP A 65 11.68 -11.86 3.17
N GLU A 66 11.85 -11.32 4.38
CA GLU A 66 11.09 -11.76 5.57
C GLU A 66 9.56 -11.64 5.41
N ARG A 67 8.84 -12.57 6.03
CA ARG A 67 7.39 -12.70 5.83
C ARG A 67 6.65 -11.81 6.82
N VAL A 68 5.95 -10.81 6.29
CA VAL A 68 5.02 -9.96 7.05
C VAL A 68 3.60 -10.44 6.80
N ALA A 69 3.00 -11.09 7.79
CA ALA A 69 1.64 -11.61 7.69
C ALA A 69 0.61 -10.51 7.99
N THR A 70 -0.51 -10.52 7.26
CA THR A 70 -1.68 -9.68 7.55
C THR A 70 -2.90 -10.57 7.77
N PHE A 71 -3.67 -10.30 8.83
CA PHE A 71 -5.01 -10.84 9.01
C PHE A 71 -6.01 -9.72 8.73
N MET A 72 -6.21 -9.43 7.45
CA MET A 72 -7.10 -8.38 6.97
C MET A 72 -8.12 -8.97 6.01
N CYS A 73 -9.39 -8.61 6.15
CA CYS A 73 -10.41 -8.89 5.15
C CYS A 73 -10.39 -7.81 4.05
N ASP A 74 -10.82 -8.18 2.84
CA ASP A 74 -10.80 -7.36 1.61
C ASP A 74 -11.80 -6.19 1.62
N ASN A 75 -11.86 -5.45 2.74
CA ASN A 75 -12.97 -4.73 3.39
C ASN A 75 -13.80 -5.60 4.34
N LEU A 76 -14.14 -5.00 5.49
CA LEU A 76 -14.85 -5.55 6.63
C LEU A 76 -16.08 -6.39 6.24
N CYS A 77 -15.88 -7.70 6.07
CA CYS A 77 -16.97 -8.66 6.14
C CYS A 77 -17.45 -8.70 7.59
N LYS A 78 -18.44 -7.86 7.90
CA LYS A 78 -19.35 -8.15 9.00
C LYS A 78 -20.36 -9.15 8.46
N THR A 79 -20.10 -10.44 8.65
CA THR A 79 -21.17 -11.46 8.75
C THR A 79 -20.64 -12.66 9.51
N LEU A 80 -20.86 -12.64 10.82
CA LEU A 80 -21.13 -13.80 11.70
C LEU A 80 -21.29 -13.24 13.12
N GLY A 81 -22.50 -12.76 13.46
CA GLY A 81 -22.80 -12.40 14.85
C GLY A 81 -23.89 -11.38 15.14
N GLN A 82 -24.66 -10.90 14.16
CA GLN A 82 -26.00 -10.32 14.36
C GLN A 82 -26.90 -10.68 13.19
#